data_AF-A0A357F9F7-F1
#
_entry.id   AF-A0A357F9F7-F1
#
_cell.length_a   1.000
_cell.length_b   1.000
_cell.length_c   1.000
_cell.angle_alpha   90.00
_cell.angle_beta   90.00
_cell.angle_gamma   90.00
#
_symmetry.space_group_name_H-M   'P 1'
#
loop_
_entity.id
_entity.type
_entity.pdbx_description
1 polymer ?
#
loop_
_entity_poly.entity_id
_entity_poly.type
_entity_poly.pdbx_seq_one_letter_code
_entity_poly.pdbx_strand_id
1 'polypeptide(L)'
;MESITITGKMHPGFDKILTEDAQEFLVKLHQMFNGTRKSLLERRSETHQKILSGMNPTFLRETESVRKGDWQVDPIPDDLQDRRCEITGPAEAKMMINALNSGAKIFMADLEDSITPNWYNQIQGQANLSAAYERTLEFTSPDAKEYHLNDGELATLIVRPRGWHLEEKHILIDGEVASGSLVDAGLYLFHNIKRTLEKGTGPYFYLPKLENHLEARLWDEVFAFAEQELG
;
A
#
# COMPACT_ATOMS: atom_id res chain seq x y z
N MET A 1 18.19 18.11 14.65
CA MET A 1 18.18 17.52 13.31
C MET A 1 16.76 17.08 13.07
N GLU A 2 16.19 17.40 11.92
CA GLU A 2 14.86 16.91 11.55
C GLU A 2 14.92 15.37 11.46
N SER A 3 13.95 14.68 12.06
CA SER A 3 13.86 13.21 12.04
C SER A 3 13.54 12.68 10.64
N ILE A 4 13.02 13.52 9.75
CA ILE A 4 12.69 13.21 8.37
C ILE A 4 13.20 14.31 7.44
N THR A 5 13.67 13.92 6.26
CA THR A 5 14.12 14.84 5.21
C THR A 5 13.57 14.40 3.87
N ILE A 6 12.78 15.27 3.23
CA ILE A 6 12.23 15.05 1.90
C ILE A 6 13.17 15.70 0.87
N THR A 7 13.77 14.89 0.00
CA THR A 7 14.67 15.34 -1.07
C THR A 7 13.99 15.39 -2.44
N GLY A 8 12.76 14.88 -2.52
CA GLY A 8 11.95 14.90 -3.73
C GLY A 8 11.46 16.30 -4.10
N LYS A 9 11.30 16.57 -5.40
CA LYS A 9 10.76 17.85 -5.88
C LYS A 9 9.31 18.02 -5.42
N MET A 10 8.98 19.14 -4.79
CA MET A 10 7.58 19.46 -4.47
C MET A 10 6.81 19.90 -5.72
N HIS A 11 5.62 19.33 -5.88
CA HIS A 11 4.66 19.67 -6.94
C HIS A 11 3.38 20.23 -6.29
N PRO A 12 2.54 20.98 -7.05
CA PRO A 12 1.28 21.48 -6.52
C PRO A 12 0.44 20.37 -5.89
N GLY A 13 -0.01 20.56 -4.64
CA GLY A 13 -0.83 19.60 -3.89
C GLY A 13 -0.04 18.57 -3.09
N PHE A 14 1.28 18.44 -3.28
CA PHE A 14 2.10 17.50 -2.50
C PHE A 14 2.18 17.89 -1.03
N ASP A 15 2.04 19.17 -0.72
CA ASP A 15 1.92 19.72 0.65
C ASP A 15 0.73 19.13 1.42
N LYS A 16 -0.34 18.75 0.72
CA LYS A 16 -1.52 18.11 1.32
C LYS A 16 -1.34 16.61 1.59
N ILE A 17 -0.36 15.98 0.94
CA ILE A 17 -0.03 14.56 1.13
C ILE A 17 1.09 14.41 2.16
N LEU A 18 2.12 15.23 2.05
CA LEU A 18 3.30 15.25 2.90
C LEU A 18 3.14 16.30 4.01
N THR A 19 1.97 16.34 4.65
CA THR A 19 1.71 17.19 5.82
C THR A 19 2.64 16.82 6.98
N GLU A 20 2.89 17.74 7.91
CA GLU A 20 3.71 17.47 9.11
C GLU A 20 3.23 16.21 9.87
N ASP A 21 1.93 16.09 10.15
CA ASP A 21 1.35 14.93 10.84
C ASP A 21 1.57 13.60 10.07
N ALA A 22 1.42 13.61 8.74
CA ALA A 22 1.68 12.45 7.90
C ALA A 22 3.17 12.05 7.95
N GLN A 23 4.07 13.04 7.96
CA GLN A 23 5.50 12.82 8.09
C GLN A 23 5.85 12.23 9.46
N GLU A 24 5.25 12.73 10.54
CA GLU A 24 5.42 12.16 11.89
C GLU A 24 4.97 10.70 11.96
N PHE A 25 3.84 10.36 11.31
CA PHE A 25 3.38 8.98 11.22
C PHE A 25 4.36 8.09 10.45
N LEU A 26 4.91 8.56 9.33
CA LEU A 26 5.94 7.84 8.58
C LEU A 26 7.22 7.62 9.42
N VAL A 27 7.63 8.60 10.23
CA VAL A 27 8.75 8.46 11.15
C VAL A 27 8.50 7.35 12.16
N LYS A 28 7.33 7.31 12.79
CA LYS A 28 6.96 6.24 13.74
C LYS A 28 6.98 4.86 13.08
N LEU A 29 6.38 4.73 11.89
CA LEU A 29 6.42 3.48 11.12
C LEU A 29 7.85 3.03 10.82
N HIS A 30 8.70 3.96 10.38
CA HIS A 30 10.09 3.65 10.06
C HIS A 30 10.85 3.17 11.30
N GLN A 31 10.78 3.93 12.39
CA GLN A 31 11.49 3.64 13.63
C GLN A 31 11.08 2.30 14.24
N MET A 32 9.80 1.93 14.12
CA MET A 32 9.29 0.66 14.65
C MET A 32 9.60 -0.55 13.75
N PHE A 33 9.46 -0.40 12.42
CA PHE A 33 9.35 -1.57 11.53
C PHE A 33 10.49 -1.71 10.52
N ASN A 34 11.26 -0.65 10.24
CA ASN A 34 12.30 -0.71 9.21
C ASN A 34 13.46 -1.66 9.57
N GLY A 35 13.79 -1.75 10.86
CA GLY A 35 14.78 -2.72 11.36
C GLY A 35 14.35 -4.17 11.06
N THR A 36 13.13 -4.53 11.45
CA THR A 36 12.55 -5.86 11.18
C THR A 36 12.46 -6.15 9.69
N ARG A 37 12.04 -5.17 8.86
CA ARG A 37 12.04 -5.27 7.39
C ARG A 37 13.41 -5.69 6.85
N LYS A 38 14.47 -4.97 7.25
CA LYS A 38 15.84 -5.25 6.79
C LYS A 38 16.30 -6.65 7.20
N SER A 39 16.07 -7.05 8.45
CA SER A 39 16.39 -8.42 8.91
C SER A 39 15.64 -9.51 8.14
N LEU A 40 14.39 -9.27 7.73
CA LEU A 40 13.65 -10.22 6.89
C LEU A 40 14.23 -10.31 5.47
N LEU A 41 14.68 -9.21 4.87
CA LEU A 41 15.36 -9.22 3.58
C LEU A 41 16.72 -9.94 3.63
N GLU A 42 17.46 -9.80 4.73
CA GLU A 42 18.68 -10.58 4.97
C GLU A 42 18.36 -12.08 5.05
N ARG A 43 17.28 -12.45 5.76
CA ARG A 43 16.81 -13.84 5.84
C ARG A 43 16.39 -14.42 4.48
N ARG A 44 15.87 -13.61 3.56
CA ARG A 44 15.63 -14.05 2.17
C ARG A 44 16.94 -14.48 1.51
N SER A 45 17.99 -13.68 1.64
CA SER A 45 19.32 -14.00 1.11
C SER A 45 19.88 -15.30 1.69
N GLU A 46 19.77 -15.49 3.01
CA GLU A 46 20.20 -16.73 3.67
C GLU A 46 19.42 -17.96 3.18
N THR A 47 18.09 -17.81 3.05
CA THR A 47 17.21 -18.88 2.57
C THR A 47 17.54 -19.23 1.12
N HIS A 48 17.79 -18.22 0.28
CA HIS A 48 18.21 -18.42 -1.10
C HIS A 48 19.52 -19.22 -1.19
N GLN A 49 20.52 -18.91 -0.36
CA GLN A 49 21.77 -19.69 -0.32
C GLN A 49 21.56 -21.15 0.11
N LYS A 50 20.64 -21.41 1.06
CA LYS A 50 20.28 -22.79 1.43
C LYS A 50 19.65 -23.53 0.24
N ILE A 51 18.77 -22.88 -0.51
CA ILE A 51 18.16 -23.46 -1.71
C ILE A 51 19.22 -23.79 -2.77
N LEU A 52 20.14 -22.86 -3.04
CA LEU A 52 21.23 -23.07 -4.00
C LEU A 52 22.18 -24.21 -3.60
N SER A 53 22.32 -24.48 -2.29
CA SER A 53 23.07 -25.63 -1.79
C SER A 53 22.30 -26.96 -1.77
N GLY A 54 21.10 -26.98 -2.37
CA GLY A 54 20.28 -28.18 -2.56
C GLY A 54 19.20 -28.40 -1.50
N MET A 55 19.02 -27.47 -0.55
CA MET A 55 17.95 -27.54 0.44
C MET A 55 16.63 -27.01 -0.15
N ASN A 56 15.84 -27.89 -0.74
CA ASN A 56 14.54 -27.52 -1.30
C ASN A 56 13.55 -27.03 -0.22
N PRO A 57 12.70 -26.02 -0.52
CA PRO A 57 11.63 -25.60 0.38
C PRO A 57 10.69 -26.75 0.75
N THR A 58 10.27 -26.80 2.01
CA THR A 58 9.33 -27.80 2.52
C THR A 58 8.37 -27.15 3.53
N PHE A 59 7.28 -27.86 3.86
CA PHE A 59 6.37 -27.42 4.91
C PHE A 59 7.09 -27.41 6.27
N LEU A 60 7.05 -26.27 6.95
CA LEU A 60 7.72 -26.11 8.24
C LEU A 60 7.06 -26.99 9.30
N ARG A 61 7.87 -27.74 10.05
CA ARG A 61 7.37 -28.59 11.14
C ARG A 61 6.83 -27.75 12.31
N GLU A 62 7.46 -26.62 12.60
CA GLU A 62 7.08 -25.70 13.69
C GLU A 62 5.69 -25.08 13.53
N THR A 63 5.14 -25.02 12.31
CA THR A 63 3.79 -24.50 12.03
C THR A 63 2.76 -25.59 11.71
N GLU A 64 3.07 -26.85 12.03
CA GLU A 64 2.16 -27.98 11.78
C GLU A 64 0.83 -27.86 12.55
N SER A 65 0.87 -27.38 13.80
CA SER A 65 -0.33 -27.15 14.60
C SER A 65 -1.26 -26.11 13.99
N VAL A 66 -0.72 -25.07 13.36
CA VAL A 66 -1.51 -24.05 12.64
C VAL A 66 -2.21 -24.67 11.43
N ARG A 67 -1.49 -25.47 10.63
CA ARG A 67 -2.07 -26.11 9.43
C ARG A 67 -3.13 -27.17 9.74
N LYS A 68 -3.03 -27.80 10.91
CA LYS A 68 -3.97 -28.84 11.39
C LYS A 68 -5.03 -28.28 12.34
N GLY A 69 -4.95 -27.00 12.70
CA GLY A 69 -5.88 -26.36 13.61
C GLY A 69 -7.24 -26.12 12.97
N ASP A 70 -8.26 -25.94 13.80
CA ASP A 70 -9.60 -25.54 13.40
C ASP A 70 -9.75 -24.04 13.65
N TRP A 71 -9.47 -23.24 12.62
CA TRP A 71 -9.55 -21.78 12.66
C TRP A 71 -9.92 -21.24 11.28
N GLN A 72 -10.41 -20.02 11.27
CA GLN A 72 -10.74 -19.25 10.06
C GLN A 72 -10.27 -17.81 10.25
N VAL A 73 -10.14 -17.08 9.14
CA VAL A 73 -9.92 -15.63 9.18
C VAL A 73 -11.15 -14.91 9.75
N ASP A 74 -10.97 -13.66 10.17
CA ASP A 74 -12.06 -12.82 10.62
C ASP A 74 -13.11 -12.57 9.51
N PRO A 75 -14.35 -12.17 9.87
CA PRO A 75 -15.41 -11.92 8.90
C PRO A 75 -14.98 -10.93 7.81
N ILE A 76 -15.24 -11.29 6.56
CA ILE A 76 -14.93 -10.45 5.40
C ILE A 76 -15.99 -9.35 5.27
N PRO A 77 -15.62 -8.07 5.11
CA PRO A 77 -16.57 -6.97 4.88
C PRO A 77 -17.50 -7.20 3.67
N ASP A 78 -18.71 -6.64 3.74
CA ASP A 78 -19.77 -6.86 2.72
C ASP A 78 -19.33 -6.49 1.30
N ASP A 79 -18.58 -5.40 1.14
CA ASP A 79 -18.08 -4.89 -0.13
C ASP A 79 -16.87 -5.67 -0.68
N LEU A 80 -16.41 -6.70 0.04
CA LEU A 80 -15.40 -7.67 -0.39
C LEU A 80 -15.94 -9.10 -0.54
N GLN A 81 -17.25 -9.32 -0.33
CA GLN A 81 -17.87 -10.65 -0.50
C GLN A 81 -17.99 -11.05 -1.99
N ASP A 82 -18.32 -10.10 -2.87
CA ASP A 82 -18.38 -10.33 -4.32
C ASP A 82 -17.16 -9.75 -5.03
N ARG A 83 -16.18 -10.60 -5.30
CA ARG A 83 -14.92 -10.26 -6.00
C ARG A 83 -14.79 -10.97 -7.34
N ARG A 84 -15.92 -11.27 -8.01
CA ARG A 84 -15.95 -12.10 -9.23
C ARG A 84 -15.07 -11.59 -10.37
N CYS A 85 -14.82 -10.28 -10.42
CA CYS A 85 -13.95 -9.65 -11.39
C CYS A 85 -13.25 -8.45 -10.73
N GLU A 86 -11.92 -8.47 -10.79
CA GLU A 86 -11.07 -7.38 -10.32
C GLU A 86 -10.28 -6.84 -11.51
N ILE A 87 -10.27 -5.51 -11.65
CA ILE A 87 -9.40 -4.82 -12.60
C ILE A 87 -8.18 -4.28 -11.86
N THR A 88 -7.03 -4.28 -12.52
CA THR A 88 -5.78 -3.74 -11.96
C THR A 88 -5.29 -2.60 -12.84
N GLY A 89 -4.59 -1.64 -12.25
CA GLY A 89 -4.01 -0.53 -13.00
C GLY A 89 -3.24 0.45 -12.12
N PRO A 90 -2.40 1.29 -12.74
CA PRO A 90 -1.58 2.24 -11.99
C PRO A 90 -2.44 3.28 -11.29
N ALA A 91 -1.94 3.83 -10.19
CA ALA A 91 -2.56 4.94 -9.45
C ALA A 91 -2.51 6.31 -10.19
N GLU A 92 -2.61 6.30 -11.52
CA GLU A 92 -2.69 7.50 -12.36
C GLU A 92 -4.15 7.90 -12.60
N ALA A 93 -4.47 9.19 -12.47
CA ALA A 93 -5.85 9.70 -12.45
C ALA A 93 -6.74 9.15 -13.58
N LYS A 94 -6.31 9.27 -14.84
CA LYS A 94 -7.07 8.77 -16.00
C LYS A 94 -7.35 7.25 -15.90
N MET A 95 -6.34 6.48 -15.49
CA MET A 95 -6.43 5.02 -15.41
C MET A 95 -7.35 4.60 -14.27
N MET A 96 -7.20 5.23 -13.11
CA MET A 96 -8.08 5.02 -11.96
C MET A 96 -9.54 5.33 -12.29
N ILE A 97 -9.83 6.46 -12.95
CA ILE A 97 -11.21 6.81 -13.34
C ILE A 97 -11.82 5.72 -14.23
N ASN A 98 -11.09 5.28 -15.26
CA ASN A 98 -11.58 4.23 -16.16
C ASN A 98 -11.77 2.89 -15.43
N ALA A 99 -10.87 2.54 -14.50
CA ALA A 99 -10.94 1.31 -13.74
C ALA A 99 -12.11 1.30 -12.75
N LEU A 100 -12.31 2.38 -12.01
CA LEU A 100 -13.43 2.56 -11.07
C LEU A 100 -14.78 2.54 -11.79
N ASN A 101 -14.85 3.08 -13.00
CA ASN A 101 -16.05 3.12 -13.84
C ASN A 101 -16.27 1.84 -14.67
N SER A 102 -15.38 0.84 -14.60
CA SER A 102 -15.36 -0.29 -15.54
C SER A 102 -16.50 -1.30 -15.37
N GLY A 103 -17.18 -1.28 -14.21
CA GLY A 103 -18.13 -2.31 -13.81
C GLY A 103 -17.49 -3.55 -13.16
N ALA A 104 -16.16 -3.58 -13.00
CA ALA A 104 -15.50 -4.53 -12.11
C ALA A 104 -15.99 -4.35 -10.67
N LYS A 105 -15.93 -5.41 -9.86
CA LYS A 105 -16.29 -5.32 -8.44
C LYS A 105 -15.19 -4.68 -7.62
N ILE A 106 -13.94 -4.98 -7.96
CA ILE A 106 -12.76 -4.42 -7.30
C ILE A 106 -11.88 -3.73 -8.34
N PHE A 107 -11.31 -2.59 -7.94
CA PHE A 107 -10.15 -1.99 -8.60
C PHE A 107 -8.95 -2.04 -7.66
N MET A 108 -7.90 -2.75 -8.07
CA MET A 108 -6.61 -2.70 -7.40
C MET A 108 -5.77 -1.56 -7.98
N ALA A 109 -5.71 -0.45 -7.26
CA ALA A 109 -4.84 0.68 -7.57
C ALA A 109 -3.39 0.35 -7.19
N ASP A 110 -2.53 0.38 -8.19
CA ASP A 110 -1.19 -0.16 -8.09
C ASP A 110 -0.14 0.95 -7.94
N LEU A 111 0.62 0.87 -6.85
CA LEU A 111 1.83 1.65 -6.60
C LEU A 111 3.10 0.83 -6.86
N GLU A 112 2.96 -0.39 -7.38
CA GLU A 112 4.01 -1.39 -7.55
C GLU A 112 4.31 -1.69 -9.04
N ASP A 113 4.18 -2.92 -9.52
CA ASP A 113 4.70 -3.35 -10.84
C ASP A 113 4.16 -2.59 -12.06
N SER A 114 2.93 -2.06 -12.03
CA SER A 114 2.34 -1.38 -13.20
C SER A 114 2.57 0.12 -13.24
N ILE A 115 3.23 0.70 -12.23
CA ILE A 115 3.57 2.13 -12.21
C ILE A 115 5.08 2.32 -12.06
N THR A 116 5.66 3.21 -12.86
CA THR A 116 7.06 3.58 -12.64
C THR A 116 7.17 4.32 -11.30
N PRO A 117 7.98 3.85 -10.33
CA PRO A 117 8.04 4.43 -8.99
C PRO A 117 8.94 5.68 -8.96
N ASN A 118 8.68 6.62 -9.87
CA ASN A 118 9.27 7.95 -9.76
C ASN A 118 8.55 8.75 -8.66
N TRP A 119 9.21 9.76 -8.11
CA TRP A 119 8.69 10.58 -7.01
C TRP A 119 7.31 11.16 -7.29
N TYR A 120 7.11 11.69 -8.51
CA TYR A 120 5.86 12.31 -8.89
C TYR A 120 4.72 11.30 -8.86
N ASN A 121 4.89 10.14 -9.50
CA ASN A 121 3.89 9.10 -9.59
C ASN A 121 3.48 8.57 -8.21
N GLN A 122 4.44 8.35 -7.31
CA GLN A 122 4.15 7.82 -5.98
C GLN A 122 3.34 8.80 -5.14
N ILE A 123 3.75 10.07 -5.07
CA ILE A 123 3.04 11.07 -4.25
C ILE A 123 1.73 11.54 -4.91
N GLN A 124 1.72 11.73 -6.23
CA GLN A 124 0.48 12.05 -6.96
C GLN A 124 -0.52 10.89 -6.89
N GLY A 125 -0.06 9.64 -6.89
CA GLY A 125 -0.90 8.46 -6.69
C GLY A 125 -1.67 8.53 -5.38
N GLN A 126 -1.01 8.93 -4.29
CA GLN A 126 -1.66 9.14 -2.98
C GLN A 126 -2.77 10.20 -3.04
N ALA A 127 -2.53 11.32 -3.74
CA ALA A 127 -3.55 12.34 -3.95
C ALA A 127 -4.74 11.81 -4.77
N ASN A 128 -4.48 11.00 -5.80
CA ASN A 128 -5.52 10.40 -6.63
C ASN A 128 -6.37 9.40 -5.85
N LEU A 129 -5.77 8.61 -4.95
CA LEU A 129 -6.47 7.69 -4.05
C LEU A 129 -7.44 8.44 -3.14
N SER A 130 -7.00 9.51 -2.48
CA SER A 130 -7.86 10.35 -1.64
C SER A 130 -8.98 11.01 -2.44
N ALA A 131 -8.68 11.52 -3.63
CA ALA A 131 -9.68 12.15 -4.51
C ALA A 131 -10.72 11.15 -5.04
N ALA A 132 -10.34 9.86 -5.21
CA ALA A 132 -11.28 8.82 -5.62
C ALA A 132 -12.37 8.59 -4.56
N TYR A 133 -11.99 8.55 -3.28
CA TYR A 133 -12.95 8.43 -2.18
C TYR A 133 -13.89 9.64 -2.12
N GLU A 134 -13.37 10.85 -2.32
CA GLU A 134 -14.19 12.07 -2.32
C GLU A 134 -14.97 12.32 -3.61
N ARG A 135 -14.83 11.43 -4.60
CA ARG A 135 -15.41 11.60 -5.94
C ARG A 135 -15.03 12.93 -6.61
N THR A 136 -13.84 13.43 -6.28
CA THR A 136 -13.25 14.65 -6.86
C THR A 136 -12.12 14.35 -7.85
N LEU A 137 -11.84 13.06 -8.10
CA LEU A 137 -10.84 12.65 -9.07
C LEU A 137 -11.28 13.00 -10.50
N GLU A 138 -10.51 13.87 -11.13
CA GLU A 138 -10.75 14.34 -12.50
C GLU A 138 -9.45 14.32 -13.32
N PHE A 139 -9.61 14.22 -14.64
CA PHE A 139 -8.49 14.29 -15.56
C PHE A 139 -8.91 14.87 -16.91
N THR A 140 -8.14 15.83 -17.42
CA THR A 140 -8.31 16.37 -18.78
C THR A 140 -7.13 15.95 -19.64
N SER A 141 -7.39 15.27 -20.75
CA SER A 141 -6.35 14.85 -21.69
C SER A 141 -5.79 16.03 -22.49
N PRO A 142 -4.61 15.89 -23.15
CA PRO A 142 -4.08 16.90 -24.06
C PRO A 142 -5.07 17.32 -25.17
N ASP A 143 -5.92 16.39 -25.62
CA ASP A 143 -6.99 16.65 -26.61
C ASP A 143 -8.26 17.28 -26.00
N ALA A 144 -8.17 17.85 -24.79
CA ALA A 144 -9.27 18.48 -24.04
C ALA A 144 -10.46 17.56 -23.70
N LYS A 145 -10.28 16.23 -23.73
CA LYS A 145 -11.29 15.29 -23.26
C LYS A 145 -11.23 15.16 -21.74
N GLU A 146 -12.36 15.40 -21.09
CA GLU A 146 -12.54 15.29 -19.64
C GLU A 146 -12.95 13.87 -19.22
N TYR A 147 -12.45 13.44 -18.06
CA TYR A 147 -12.73 12.16 -17.44
C TYR A 147 -13.10 12.43 -15.98
N HIS A 148 -14.22 11.85 -15.55
CA HIS A 148 -14.74 11.93 -14.18
C HIS A 148 -15.29 10.57 -13.74
N LEU A 149 -15.42 10.40 -12.43
CA LEU A 149 -16.10 9.23 -11.86
C LEU A 149 -17.60 9.29 -12.15
N ASN A 150 -18.19 8.15 -12.46
CA ASN A 150 -19.62 8.05 -12.70
C ASN A 150 -20.40 8.24 -11.40
N ASP A 151 -21.63 8.71 -11.52
CA ASP A 151 -22.61 8.58 -10.45
C ASP A 151 -22.96 7.11 -10.21
N GLY A 152 -23.29 6.75 -8.96
CA GLY A 152 -23.72 5.41 -8.59
C GLY A 152 -22.62 4.53 -7.99
N GLU A 153 -22.68 3.22 -8.24
CA GLU A 153 -21.74 2.22 -7.71
C GLU A 153 -20.43 2.29 -8.49
N LEU A 154 -19.32 2.42 -7.77
CA LEU A 154 -17.96 2.31 -8.29
C LEU A 154 -17.34 1.00 -7.78
N ALA A 155 -16.32 0.50 -8.45
CA ALA A 155 -15.54 -0.63 -7.95
C ALA A 155 -14.93 -0.31 -6.57
N THR A 156 -14.96 -1.26 -5.64
CA THR A 156 -14.28 -1.14 -4.34
C THR A 156 -12.77 -1.01 -4.57
N LEU A 157 -12.15 -0.04 -3.90
CA LEU A 157 -10.74 0.28 -4.07
C LEU A 157 -9.87 -0.59 -3.14
N ILE A 158 -8.85 -1.24 -3.71
CA ILE A 158 -7.79 -1.93 -2.97
C ILE A 158 -6.45 -1.33 -3.40
N VAL A 159 -5.56 -1.03 -2.47
CA VAL A 159 -4.24 -0.45 -2.79
C VAL A 159 -3.15 -1.50 -2.73
N ARG A 160 -2.29 -1.54 -3.76
CA ARG A 160 -1.08 -2.37 -3.77
C ARG A 160 0.17 -1.50 -3.58
N PRO A 161 0.75 -1.46 -2.36
CA PRO A 161 1.99 -0.73 -2.12
C PRO A 161 3.19 -1.45 -2.74
N ARG A 162 4.33 -0.77 -2.85
CA ARG A 162 5.60 -1.41 -3.22
C ARG A 162 5.94 -2.59 -2.28
N GLY A 163 6.57 -3.64 -2.81
CA GLY A 163 7.04 -4.78 -2.02
C GLY A 163 8.25 -4.46 -1.13
N TRP A 164 8.50 -5.29 -0.11
CA TRP A 164 9.47 -5.01 0.97
C TRP A 164 10.91 -4.67 0.53
N HIS A 165 11.30 -5.13 -0.66
CA HIS A 165 12.63 -4.95 -1.23
C HIS A 165 12.84 -3.56 -1.87
N LEU A 166 11.77 -2.77 -2.07
CA LEU A 166 11.84 -1.45 -2.67
C LEU A 166 11.94 -0.35 -1.61
N GLU A 167 12.73 0.66 -1.95
CA GLU A 167 12.99 1.82 -1.11
C GLU A 167 12.38 3.10 -1.72
N GLU A 168 12.09 4.07 -0.87
CA GLU A 168 11.72 5.43 -1.28
C GLU A 168 12.91 6.37 -1.07
N LYS A 169 13.77 6.45 -2.09
CA LYS A 169 15.03 7.22 -2.04
C LYS A 169 14.86 8.72 -1.81
N HIS A 170 13.65 9.26 -1.97
CA HIS A 170 13.39 10.69 -1.77
C HIS A 170 13.01 11.05 -0.33
N ILE A 171 12.86 10.05 0.55
CA ILE A 171 12.55 10.25 1.96
C ILE A 171 13.67 9.60 2.79
N LEU A 172 14.35 10.43 3.58
CA LEU A 172 15.31 9.98 4.58
C LEU A 172 14.67 10.12 5.96
N ILE A 173 14.72 9.08 6.79
CA ILE A 173 14.28 9.12 8.19
C ILE A 173 15.47 8.72 9.05
N ASP A 174 15.84 9.55 10.01
CA ASP A 174 17.06 9.42 10.82
C ASP A 174 18.33 9.23 9.96
N GLY A 175 18.34 9.81 8.76
CA GLY A 175 19.43 9.71 7.78
C GLY A 175 19.42 8.44 6.92
N GLU A 176 18.48 7.51 7.14
CA GLU A 176 18.35 6.28 6.35
C GLU A 176 17.25 6.39 5.30
N VAL A 177 17.45 5.75 4.15
CA VAL A 177 16.41 5.67 3.11
C VAL A 177 15.19 4.90 3.62
N ALA A 178 14.00 5.49 3.44
CA ALA A 178 12.75 4.89 3.88
C ALA A 178 12.34 3.66 3.03
N SER A 179 11.54 2.77 3.62
CA SER A 179 10.89 1.68 2.89
C SER A 179 9.81 2.22 1.96
N GLY A 180 9.83 1.81 0.69
CA GLY A 180 8.75 2.15 -0.25
C GLY A 180 7.41 1.60 0.23
N SER A 181 7.38 0.37 0.74
CA SER A 181 6.19 -0.27 1.31
C SER A 181 5.56 0.54 2.45
N LEU A 182 6.39 0.97 3.42
CA LEU A 182 5.90 1.72 4.58
C LEU A 182 5.46 3.13 4.18
N VAL A 183 6.12 3.77 3.22
CA VAL A 183 5.70 5.08 2.69
C VAL A 183 4.35 4.96 1.99
N ASP A 184 4.20 4.00 1.08
CA ASP A 184 2.98 3.84 0.28
C ASP A 184 1.77 3.50 1.16
N ALA A 185 1.94 2.50 2.04
CA ALA A 185 0.88 2.08 2.95
C ALA A 185 0.60 3.14 4.02
N GLY A 186 1.65 3.76 4.57
CA GLY A 186 1.54 4.76 5.62
C GLY A 186 0.79 6.01 5.16
N LEU A 187 1.12 6.55 3.99
CA LEU A 187 0.40 7.70 3.43
C LEU A 187 -1.05 7.33 3.09
N TYR A 188 -1.29 6.16 2.51
CA TYR A 188 -2.64 5.72 2.18
C TYR A 188 -3.52 5.58 3.44
N LEU A 189 -3.02 4.91 4.48
CA LEU A 189 -3.71 4.76 5.77
C LEU A 189 -3.99 6.10 6.44
N PHE A 190 -2.94 6.92 6.59
CA PHE A 190 -3.02 8.22 7.25
C PHE A 190 -4.12 9.10 6.65
N HIS A 191 -4.17 9.16 5.32
CA HIS A 191 -5.16 9.98 4.63
C HIS A 191 -6.53 9.30 4.58
N ASN A 192 -6.64 7.98 4.46
CA ASN A 192 -7.90 7.37 4.02
C ASN A 192 -8.64 6.55 5.07
N ILE A 193 -8.04 6.19 6.21
CA ILE A 193 -8.74 5.33 7.20
C ILE A 193 -10.07 5.93 7.68
N LYS A 194 -10.10 7.23 8.00
CA LYS A 194 -11.36 7.91 8.40
C LYS A 194 -12.33 8.03 7.23
N ARG A 195 -11.82 8.31 6.02
CA ARG A 195 -12.62 8.45 4.79
C ARG A 195 -13.32 7.14 4.41
N THR A 196 -12.63 6.02 4.53
CA THR A 196 -13.19 4.70 4.22
C THR A 196 -14.28 4.34 5.21
N LEU A 197 -14.05 4.55 6.51
CA LEU A 197 -15.05 4.33 7.56
C LEU A 197 -16.30 5.19 7.37
N GLU A 198 -16.15 6.49 7.09
CA GLU A 198 -17.28 7.41 6.81
C GLU A 198 -18.11 6.98 5.60
N LYS A 199 -17.49 6.30 4.63
CA LYS A 199 -18.13 5.82 3.40
C LYS A 199 -18.63 4.38 3.51
N GLY A 200 -18.50 3.74 4.67
CA GLY A 200 -18.95 2.37 4.91
C GLY A 200 -18.13 1.30 4.19
N THR A 201 -16.86 1.59 3.90
CA THR A 201 -15.87 0.67 3.31
C THR A 201 -14.63 0.57 4.22
N GLY A 202 -13.54 -0.05 3.77
CA GLY A 202 -12.32 -0.22 4.56
C GLY A 202 -11.02 0.15 3.81
N PRO A 203 -9.92 0.42 4.54
CA PRO A 203 -8.62 0.66 3.94
C PRO A 203 -7.98 -0.66 3.46
N TYR A 204 -8.39 -1.14 2.30
CA TYR A 204 -7.98 -2.46 1.81
C TYR A 204 -6.64 -2.48 1.08
N PHE A 205 -5.91 -3.59 1.24
CA PHE A 205 -4.57 -3.79 0.68
C PHE A 205 -4.43 -5.07 -0.15
N TYR A 206 -3.59 -4.99 -1.18
CA TYR A 206 -3.02 -6.14 -1.87
C TYR A 206 -1.52 -6.19 -1.56
N LEU A 207 -1.03 -7.24 -0.89
CA LEU A 207 0.36 -7.31 -0.42
C LEU A 207 1.25 -8.10 -1.39
N PRO A 208 2.23 -7.47 -2.07
CA PRO A 208 3.00 -8.15 -3.11
C PRO A 208 4.26 -8.86 -2.58
N LYS A 209 4.65 -9.92 -3.28
CA LYS A 209 6.00 -10.51 -3.25
C LYS A 209 6.49 -10.89 -1.84
N LEU A 210 5.58 -11.37 -0.99
CA LEU A 210 5.92 -11.99 0.29
C LEU A 210 6.57 -13.36 0.04
N GLU A 211 7.65 -13.66 0.75
CA GLU A 211 8.38 -14.94 0.60
C GLU A 211 8.21 -15.87 1.81
N ASN A 212 7.69 -15.37 2.93
CA ASN A 212 7.46 -16.18 4.13
C ASN A 212 6.41 -15.54 5.07
N HIS A 213 5.95 -16.34 6.04
CA HIS A 213 4.91 -15.95 6.99
C HIS A 213 5.34 -14.87 8.00
N LEU A 214 6.65 -14.64 8.20
CA LEU A 214 7.12 -13.56 9.09
C LEU A 214 7.02 -12.19 8.42
N GLU A 215 7.07 -12.15 7.09
CA GLU A 215 6.78 -10.93 6.34
C GLU A 215 5.29 -10.59 6.33
N ALA A 216 4.42 -11.61 6.40
CA ALA A 216 3.00 -11.41 6.66
C ALA A 216 2.77 -10.89 8.09
N ARG A 217 3.50 -11.43 9.08
CA ARG A 217 3.49 -10.90 10.46
C ARG A 217 3.95 -9.45 10.54
N LEU A 218 4.96 -9.06 9.78
CA LEU A 218 5.38 -7.65 9.73
C LEU A 218 4.25 -6.74 9.24
N TRP A 219 3.50 -7.15 8.22
CA TRP A 219 2.32 -6.39 7.77
C TRP A 219 1.23 -6.33 8.85
N ASP A 220 0.96 -7.44 9.52
CA ASP A 220 0.02 -7.50 10.65
C ASP A 220 0.39 -6.51 11.76
N GLU A 221 1.67 -6.48 12.16
CA GLU A 221 2.19 -5.52 13.15
C GLU A 221 2.07 -4.06 12.68
N VAL A 222 2.32 -3.79 11.38
CA VAL A 222 2.14 -2.46 10.78
C VAL A 222 0.67 -2.03 10.80
N PHE A 223 -0.25 -2.93 10.46
CA PHE A 223 -1.69 -2.62 10.45
C PHE A 223 -2.22 -2.40 11.86
N ALA A 224 -1.89 -3.28 12.81
CA ALA A 224 -2.30 -3.13 14.20
C ALA A 224 -1.80 -1.80 14.81
N PHE A 225 -0.57 -1.40 14.48
CA PHE A 225 -0.05 -0.09 14.89
C PHE A 225 -0.82 1.06 14.23
N ALA A 226 -1.11 0.99 12.94
CA ALA A 226 -1.85 2.04 12.24
C ALA A 226 -3.29 2.20 12.78
N GLU A 227 -3.98 1.10 13.05
CA GLU A 227 -5.32 1.10 13.69
C GLU A 227 -5.26 1.76 15.08
N GLN A 228 -4.25 1.44 15.88
CA GLN A 228 -4.09 2.05 17.21
C GLN A 228 -3.77 3.55 17.14
N GLU A 229 -2.91 3.95 16.20
CA GLU A 229 -2.39 5.31 16.11
C GLU A 229 -3.39 6.29 15.45
N LEU A 230 -4.15 5.81 14.45
CA LEU A 230 -5.02 6.66 13.64
C LEU A 230 -6.50 6.62 14.05
N GLY A 231 -6.89 5.65 14.89
CA GLY A 231 -8.25 5.44 15.40
C GLY A 231 -9.18 4.82 14.36
#